data_AF-A0A0U1D431-F1
#
_entry.id   AF-A0A0U1D431-F1
#
_cell.length_a   1.000
_cell.length_b   1.000
_cell.length_c   1.000
_cell.angle_alpha   90.00
_cell.angle_beta   90.00
_cell.angle_gamma   90.00
#
_symmetry.space_group_name_H-M   'P 1'
#
loop_
_entity.id
_entity.type
_entity.pdbx_description
1 polymer ?
#
loop_
_entity_poly.entity_id
_entity_poly.type
_entity_poly.pdbx_seq_one_letter_code
_entity_poly.pdbx_strand_id
1 'polypeptide(L)'
;MITRDVEASAVADLALSPPRAALAATVDDEIVVLPAAVRLDQRADPALSPRVVRVPAGGPELTDRKVVVVADDGPQWFRLRSLTVRGTAEAMGDRTYRVVPRRIVAWDYGSLREVPTRPATPAPPRVSASVADGHDDVHPVPSLNVEAAVHNSWVMLLATRSPKGTPFAVPLWFVAHRGRWYATTSASSWTVRNVQACPQVAMLLGGEGGSRSDRLVVRGRATAVRGVPPPAVLARIAWRYYLQPRFAVVEVSHLRLWPRRMRYYRQSSPAYVVITPEAATECRVP
;
A
#
# COMPACT_ATOMS: atom_id res chain seq x y z
N MET A 1 -18.01 2.58 -15.95
CA MET A 1 -16.70 2.17 -15.38
C MET A 1 -16.93 1.53 -14.02
N ILE A 2 -16.28 0.41 -13.70
CA ILE A 2 -16.29 -0.16 -12.34
C ILE A 2 -15.25 0.56 -11.48
N THR A 3 -15.66 1.02 -10.30
CA THR A 3 -14.75 1.65 -9.34
C THR A 3 -14.84 0.98 -7.98
N ARG A 4 -13.71 1.03 -7.26
CA ARG A 4 -13.59 0.71 -5.83
C ARG A 4 -13.58 1.97 -4.96
N ASP A 5 -13.46 3.15 -5.57
CA ASP A 5 -13.32 4.41 -4.84
C ASP A 5 -14.63 4.72 -4.13
N VAL A 6 -14.58 5.10 -2.86
CA VAL A 6 -15.75 5.46 -2.04
C VAL A 6 -15.53 6.83 -1.43
N GLU A 7 -16.59 7.45 -0.92
CA GLU A 7 -16.46 8.65 -0.10
C GLU A 7 -15.70 8.33 1.20
N ALA A 8 -14.96 9.30 1.75
CA ALA A 8 -14.20 9.09 2.97
C ALA A 8 -15.08 8.68 4.17
N SER A 9 -16.35 9.12 4.18
CA SER A 9 -17.34 8.75 5.19
C SER A 9 -17.69 7.26 5.18
N ALA A 10 -17.57 6.57 4.04
CA ALA A 10 -17.84 5.13 3.94
C ALA A 10 -16.76 4.27 4.61
N VAL A 11 -15.61 4.86 4.93
CA VAL A 11 -14.51 4.24 5.70
C VAL A 11 -14.11 5.12 6.88
N ALA A 12 -15.10 5.80 7.48
CA ALA A 12 -14.88 6.71 8.60
C ALA A 12 -14.20 6.02 9.81
N ASP A 13 -14.44 4.73 9.99
CA ASP A 13 -13.76 3.89 10.98
C ASP A 13 -12.24 3.94 10.83
N LEU A 14 -11.71 3.95 9.60
CA LEU A 14 -10.28 4.09 9.33
C LEU A 14 -9.73 5.48 9.66
N ALA A 15 -10.57 6.51 9.66
CA ALA A 15 -10.16 7.86 10.05
C ALA A 15 -10.17 8.05 11.57
N LEU A 16 -11.14 7.43 12.24
CA LEU A 16 -11.42 7.63 13.67
C LEU A 16 -10.60 6.68 14.56
N SER A 17 -10.43 5.43 14.14
CA SER A 17 -9.73 4.39 14.88
C SER A 17 -9.05 3.40 13.93
N PRO A 18 -8.02 3.84 13.18
CA PRO A 18 -7.34 2.99 12.20
C PRO A 18 -6.75 1.74 12.88
N PRO A 19 -7.06 0.51 12.41
CA PRO A 19 -6.42 -0.69 12.93
C PRO A 19 -4.94 -0.74 12.56
N ARG A 20 -4.60 -0.18 11.39
CA ARG A 20 -3.23 0.03 10.94
C ARG A 20 -3.13 1.40 10.26
N ALA A 21 -2.06 2.12 10.60
CA ALA A 21 -1.70 3.37 9.94
C ALA A 21 -0.19 3.50 9.73
N ALA A 22 0.17 4.19 8.64
CA ALA A 22 1.53 4.54 8.30
C ALA A 22 1.62 5.93 7.70
N LEU A 23 2.80 6.54 7.81
CA LEU A 23 3.15 7.77 7.12
C LEU A 23 4.31 7.49 6.16
N ALA A 24 4.15 7.87 4.90
CA ALA A 24 5.22 7.86 3.91
C ALA A 24 5.65 9.28 3.55
N ALA A 25 6.95 9.47 3.38
CA ALA A 25 7.57 10.75 3.03
C ALA A 25 8.79 10.52 2.14
N THR A 26 9.22 11.58 1.46
CA THR A 26 10.54 11.60 0.82
C THR A 26 11.48 12.46 1.67
N VAL A 27 12.59 11.87 2.09
CA VAL A 27 13.61 12.51 2.92
C VAL A 27 14.95 12.30 2.24
N ASP A 28 15.64 13.38 1.89
CA ASP A 28 16.96 13.36 1.25
C ASP A 28 17.00 12.43 0.03
N ASP A 29 16.00 12.60 -0.84
CA ASP A 29 15.74 11.76 -2.03
C ASP A 29 15.42 10.29 -1.78
N GLU A 30 15.34 9.83 -0.54
CA GLU A 30 14.89 8.49 -0.19
C GLU A 30 13.40 8.45 0.14
N ILE A 31 12.72 7.38 -0.28
CA ILE A 31 11.37 7.10 0.21
C ILE A 31 11.46 6.40 1.56
N VAL A 32 10.73 6.93 2.54
CA VAL A 32 10.59 6.32 3.86
C VAL A 32 9.13 5.99 4.14
N VAL A 33 8.91 4.96 4.95
CA VAL A 33 7.61 4.64 5.53
C VAL A 33 7.79 4.38 7.02
N LEU A 34 6.92 4.96 7.83
CA LEU A 34 6.95 4.86 9.27
C LEU A 34 5.59 4.33 9.75
N PRO A 35 5.56 3.42 10.73
CA PRO A 35 4.31 3.17 11.44
C PRO A 35 3.86 4.46 12.14
N ALA A 36 2.55 4.69 12.22
CA ALA A 36 2.02 5.93 12.76
C ALA A 36 0.80 5.69 13.63
N ALA A 37 0.71 6.43 14.74
CA ALA A 37 -0.55 6.64 15.45
C ALA A 37 -1.24 7.86 14.83
N VAL A 38 -2.51 7.71 14.45
CA VAL A 38 -3.26 8.73 13.72
C VAL A 38 -4.59 8.98 14.40
N ARG A 39 -4.91 10.25 14.61
CA ARG A 39 -6.24 10.72 15.03
C ARG A 39 -6.65 11.94 14.23
N LEU A 40 -7.93 12.27 14.27
CA LEU A 40 -8.42 13.54 13.73
C LEU A 40 -8.06 14.69 14.68
N ASP A 41 -7.80 15.86 14.09
CA ASP A 41 -7.75 17.13 14.79
C ASP A 41 -9.18 17.55 15.22
N GLN A 42 -9.31 18.57 16.08
CA GLN A 42 -10.61 18.99 16.63
C GLN A 42 -11.65 19.31 15.53
N ARG A 43 -12.92 19.01 15.81
CA ARG A 43 -14.04 18.87 14.84
C ARG A 43 -13.77 17.70 13.87
N ALA A 44 -14.09 16.49 14.32
CA ALA A 44 -13.80 15.24 13.62
C ALA A 44 -14.69 15.02 12.38
N ASP A 45 -14.21 15.43 11.21
CA ASP A 45 -14.74 15.09 9.90
C ASP A 45 -13.71 14.21 9.15
N PRO A 46 -14.00 12.91 8.92
CA PRO A 46 -13.15 12.01 8.15
C PRO A 46 -12.75 12.54 6.76
N ALA A 47 -13.60 13.36 6.14
CA ALA A 47 -13.40 13.88 4.79
C ALA A 47 -12.60 15.19 4.74
N LEU A 48 -12.45 15.91 5.85
CA LEU A 48 -11.88 17.28 5.83
C LEU A 48 -10.84 17.55 6.92
N SER A 49 -10.94 16.92 8.09
CA SER A 49 -10.13 17.35 9.23
C SER A 49 -8.65 17.04 9.06
N PRO A 50 -7.74 17.89 9.54
CA PRO A 50 -6.33 17.55 9.66
C PRO A 50 -6.13 16.25 10.43
N ARG A 51 -5.05 15.54 10.10
CA ARG A 51 -4.62 14.36 10.86
C ARG A 51 -3.54 14.78 11.84
N VAL A 52 -3.70 14.44 13.11
CA VAL A 52 -2.60 14.48 14.07
C VAL A 52 -1.92 13.12 14.01
N VAL A 53 -0.67 13.13 13.57
CA VAL A 53 0.11 11.93 13.26
C VAL A 53 1.34 11.91 14.14
N ARG A 54 1.47 10.87 14.97
CA ARG A 54 2.68 10.61 15.75
C ARG A 54 3.48 9.50 15.09
N VAL A 55 4.78 9.73 14.91
CA VAL A 55 5.73 8.74 14.35
C VAL A 55 6.82 8.40 15.38
N PRO A 56 7.58 7.31 15.22
CA PRO A 56 8.60 6.90 16.19
C PRO A 56 9.68 7.97 16.39
N ALA A 57 10.23 8.05 17.61
CA ALA A 57 11.23 9.04 18.01
C ALA A 57 12.46 9.09 17.08
N GLY A 58 12.92 7.91 16.63
CA GLY A 58 14.05 7.74 15.71
C GLY A 58 13.73 7.97 14.23
N GLY A 59 12.50 8.36 13.89
CA GLY A 59 12.12 8.72 12.52
C GLY A 59 12.74 10.05 12.07
N PRO A 60 12.82 10.31 10.76
CA PRO A 60 13.31 11.57 10.22
C PRO A 60 12.43 12.76 10.59
N GLU A 61 12.99 13.96 10.45
CA GLU A 61 12.25 15.22 10.57
C GLU A 61 11.35 15.45 9.35
N LEU A 62 10.07 15.76 9.58
CA LEU A 62 9.03 15.83 8.55
C LEU A 62 8.40 17.22 8.39
N THR A 63 8.79 18.20 9.19
CA THR A 63 8.29 19.58 9.08
C THR A 63 8.41 20.11 7.65
N ASP A 64 7.32 20.68 7.15
CA ASP A 64 7.15 21.23 5.80
C ASP A 64 7.28 20.22 4.65
N ARG A 65 7.43 18.92 4.95
CA ARG A 65 7.53 17.88 3.94
C ARG A 65 6.15 17.47 3.43
N LYS A 66 6.10 17.11 2.14
CA LYS A 66 4.95 16.39 1.56
C LYS A 66 4.90 15.00 2.16
N VAL A 67 3.74 14.61 2.67
CA VAL A 67 3.54 13.31 3.30
C VAL A 67 2.28 12.63 2.77
N VAL A 68 2.25 11.30 2.89
CA VAL A 68 1.08 10.47 2.63
C VAL A 68 0.80 9.64 3.88
N VAL A 69 -0.33 9.91 4.52
CA VAL A 69 -0.84 9.09 5.63
C VAL A 69 -1.78 8.06 5.03
N VAL A 70 -1.59 6.79 5.39
CA VAL A 70 -2.43 5.69 4.95
C VAL A 70 -2.96 4.98 6.17
N ALA A 71 -4.28 4.82 6.23
CA ALA A 71 -4.96 3.87 7.09
C ALA A 71 -5.58 2.78 6.23
N ASP A 72 -5.49 1.53 6.67
CA ASP A 72 -6.03 0.41 5.90
C ASP A 72 -6.44 -0.75 6.81
N ASP A 73 -7.29 -1.62 6.25
CA ASP A 73 -7.83 -2.79 6.91
C ASP A 73 -8.20 -3.86 5.87
N GLY A 74 -8.22 -5.12 6.30
CA GLY A 74 -8.77 -6.23 5.52
C GLY A 74 -7.69 -7.05 4.80
N PRO A 75 -7.52 -8.34 5.15
CA PRO A 75 -6.42 -9.16 4.61
C PRO A 75 -6.67 -9.71 3.20
N GLN A 76 -7.87 -9.54 2.63
CA GLN A 76 -8.34 -10.28 1.45
C GLN A 76 -9.03 -9.36 0.44
N TRP A 77 -9.12 -9.80 -0.81
CA TRP A 77 -9.70 -9.07 -1.94
C TRP A 77 -10.93 -8.23 -1.60
N PHE A 78 -12.04 -8.83 -1.16
CA PHE A 78 -13.29 -8.12 -0.88
C PHE A 78 -13.31 -7.39 0.46
N ARG A 79 -12.25 -7.53 1.27
CA ARG A 79 -12.16 -6.91 2.59
C ARG A 79 -11.17 -5.75 2.64
N LEU A 80 -10.26 -5.66 1.68
CA LEU A 80 -9.24 -4.62 1.69
C LEU A 80 -9.88 -3.26 1.43
N ARG A 81 -9.70 -2.37 2.40
CA ARG A 81 -10.16 -0.98 2.41
C ARG A 81 -8.98 -0.08 2.73
N SER A 82 -8.99 1.14 2.23
CA SER A 82 -7.99 2.12 2.63
C SER A 82 -8.51 3.54 2.56
N LEU A 83 -7.99 4.36 3.47
CA LEU A 83 -8.10 5.81 3.48
C LEU A 83 -6.70 6.41 3.37
N THR A 84 -6.46 7.19 2.32
CA THR A 84 -5.19 7.87 2.07
C THR A 84 -5.37 9.37 2.15
N VAL A 85 -4.54 10.03 2.96
CA VAL A 85 -4.48 11.49 3.11
C VAL A 85 -3.13 11.98 2.61
N ARG A 86 -3.15 12.83 1.58
CA ARG A 86 -1.95 13.53 1.09
C ARG A 86 -1.96 14.95 1.60
N GLY A 87 -0.86 15.40 2.18
CA GLY A 87 -0.76 16.72 2.79
C GLY A 87 0.67 17.20 2.96
N THR A 88 0.80 18.28 3.71
CA THR A 88 2.07 18.77 4.24
C THR A 88 2.05 18.57 5.76
N ALA A 89 3.17 18.15 6.34
CA ALA A 89 3.31 17.99 7.78
C ALA A 89 3.75 19.30 8.45
N GLU A 90 2.97 19.77 9.42
CA GLU A 90 3.28 20.90 10.31
C GLU A 90 3.73 20.32 11.66
N ALA A 91 4.87 20.73 12.19
CA ALA A 91 5.33 20.24 13.50
C ALA A 91 4.38 20.65 14.63
N MET A 92 4.14 19.72 15.53
CA MET A 92 3.45 19.95 16.82
C MET A 92 4.34 19.66 18.03
N GLY A 93 5.60 19.24 17.82
CA GLY A 93 6.51 18.75 18.86
C GLY A 93 6.49 17.23 19.01
N ASP A 94 7.51 16.66 19.67
CA ASP A 94 7.60 15.23 20.04
C ASP A 94 7.27 14.23 18.91
N ARG A 95 7.82 14.46 17.71
CA ARG A 95 7.54 13.67 16.49
C ARG A 95 6.05 13.54 16.18
N THR A 96 5.28 14.53 16.59
CA THR A 96 3.87 14.69 16.27
C THR A 96 3.74 15.78 15.21
N TYR A 97 2.95 15.49 14.18
CA TYR A 97 2.74 16.37 13.06
C TYR A 97 1.25 16.54 12.80
N ARG A 98 0.85 17.75 12.49
CA ARG A 98 -0.46 18.06 11.92
C ARG A 98 -0.35 17.98 10.41
N VAL A 99 -1.07 17.03 9.81
CA VAL A 99 -1.09 16.85 8.35
C VAL A 99 -2.36 17.47 7.80
N VAL A 100 -2.21 18.62 7.14
CA VAL A 100 -3.32 19.33 6.50
C VAL A 100 -3.65 18.64 5.16
N PRO A 101 -4.87 18.12 4.96
CA PRO A 101 -5.22 17.38 3.77
C PRO A 101 -5.28 18.29 2.54
N ARG A 102 -4.51 17.94 1.52
CA ARG A 102 -4.66 18.48 0.15
C ARG A 102 -5.49 17.57 -0.74
N ARG A 103 -5.44 16.27 -0.46
CA ARG A 103 -6.24 15.26 -1.16
C ARG A 103 -6.50 14.08 -0.25
N ILE A 104 -7.76 13.67 -0.19
CA ILE A 104 -8.19 12.46 0.49
C ILE A 104 -8.72 11.50 -0.58
N VAL A 105 -8.33 10.24 -0.49
CA VAL A 105 -8.83 9.17 -1.36
C VAL A 105 -9.19 8.00 -0.48
N ALA A 106 -10.42 7.51 -0.61
CA ALA A 106 -10.87 6.29 0.04
C ALA A 106 -11.27 5.27 -1.02
N TRP A 107 -11.06 4.00 -0.72
CA TRP A 107 -11.53 2.90 -1.55
C TRP A 107 -11.83 1.67 -0.72
N ASP A 108 -12.76 0.86 -1.21
CA ASP A 108 -13.24 -0.38 -0.61
C ASP A 108 -13.56 -1.38 -1.73
N TYR A 109 -12.82 -2.48 -1.77
CA TYR A 109 -13.04 -3.54 -2.75
C TYR A 109 -14.34 -4.34 -2.51
N GLY A 110 -14.86 -4.38 -1.29
CA GLY A 110 -16.17 -4.95 -0.98
C GLY A 110 -17.34 -4.12 -1.53
N SER A 111 -17.08 -2.84 -1.86
CA SER A 111 -18.08 -1.88 -2.32
C SER A 111 -17.98 -1.57 -3.83
N LEU A 112 -17.50 -2.53 -4.64
CA LEU A 112 -17.42 -2.35 -6.09
C LEU A 112 -18.78 -1.95 -6.70
N ARG A 113 -18.77 -0.87 -7.47
CA ARG A 113 -19.97 -0.39 -8.17
C ARG A 113 -19.64 0.17 -9.54
N GLU A 114 -20.68 0.29 -10.35
CA GLU A 114 -20.61 0.95 -11.64
C GLU A 114 -20.89 2.44 -11.48
N VAL A 115 -20.09 3.26 -12.15
CA VAL A 115 -20.25 4.72 -12.21
C VAL A 115 -20.22 5.18 -13.67
N PRO A 116 -20.88 6.31 -13.99
CA PRO A 116 -20.76 6.95 -15.30
C PRO A 116 -19.29 7.17 -15.65
N THR A 117 -18.94 6.93 -16.91
CA THR A 117 -17.59 7.18 -17.40
C THR A 117 -17.36 8.68 -17.43
N ARG A 118 -16.60 9.22 -16.45
CA ARG A 118 -16.06 10.57 -16.54
C ARG A 118 -15.03 10.59 -17.68
N PRO A 119 -14.87 11.68 -18.45
CA PRO A 119 -13.80 11.79 -19.44
C PRO A 119 -12.46 11.44 -18.78
N ALA A 120 -11.74 10.50 -19.37
CA ALA A 120 -10.47 10.06 -18.83
C ALA A 120 -9.51 11.25 -18.74
N THR A 121 -8.91 11.48 -17.57
CA THR A 121 -7.64 12.20 -17.54
C THR A 121 -6.67 11.40 -18.41
N PRO A 122 -5.98 12.02 -19.39
CA PRO A 122 -5.24 11.28 -20.41
C PRO A 122 -4.26 10.30 -19.76
N ALA A 123 -4.35 9.04 -20.19
CA ALA A 123 -3.34 8.04 -19.86
C ALA A 123 -2.00 8.49 -20.46
N PRO A 124 -0.92 8.55 -19.66
CA PRO A 124 0.37 9.04 -20.15
C PRO A 124 0.99 8.07 -21.17
N PRO A 125 1.89 8.57 -22.04
CA PRO A 125 2.42 7.85 -23.19
C PRO A 125 3.22 6.61 -22.81
N ARG A 126 3.22 5.65 -23.74
CA ARG A 126 3.90 4.36 -23.67
C ARG A 126 5.42 4.55 -23.64
N VAL A 127 6.06 4.10 -22.57
CA VAL A 127 7.50 3.80 -22.58
C VAL A 127 7.65 2.30 -22.68
N SER A 128 8.36 1.83 -23.71
CA SER A 128 8.71 0.43 -23.91
C SER A 128 9.66 -0.02 -22.81
N ALA A 129 9.30 -1.09 -22.10
CA ALA A 129 10.16 -1.70 -21.10
C ALA A 129 11.04 -2.76 -21.77
N SER A 130 12.34 -2.72 -21.46
CA SER A 130 13.30 -3.78 -21.74
C SER A 130 12.98 -5.02 -20.90
N VAL A 131 13.11 -6.20 -21.50
CA VAL A 131 13.08 -7.51 -20.84
C VAL A 131 14.45 -7.68 -20.19
N ALA A 132 14.53 -7.52 -18.87
CA ALA A 132 15.71 -7.91 -18.13
C ALA A 132 15.54 -9.36 -17.65
N ASP A 133 16.15 -10.29 -18.37
CA ASP A 133 16.63 -11.53 -17.77
C ASP A 133 17.79 -11.16 -16.84
N GLY A 134 17.54 -11.16 -15.54
CA GLY A 134 18.52 -10.84 -14.51
C GLY A 134 18.82 -12.06 -13.64
N HIS A 135 20.08 -12.49 -13.70
CA HIS A 135 20.70 -13.57 -12.93
C HIS A 135 20.28 -13.68 -11.45
N ASP A 136 20.35 -14.91 -10.96
CA ASP A 136 19.84 -15.44 -9.68
C ASP A 136 20.75 -15.15 -8.47
N ASP A 137 21.53 -14.06 -8.49
CA ASP A 137 22.43 -13.71 -7.37
C ASP A 137 21.80 -12.65 -6.47
N VAL A 138 20.81 -13.07 -5.68
CA VAL A 138 20.31 -12.26 -4.55
C VAL A 138 20.53 -13.06 -3.27
N HIS A 139 21.48 -12.63 -2.46
CA HIS A 139 21.60 -13.10 -1.09
C HIS A 139 20.46 -12.49 -0.27
N PRO A 140 19.51 -13.30 0.25
CA PRO A 140 18.47 -12.76 1.12
C PRO A 140 19.15 -12.19 2.36
N VAL A 141 18.64 -11.06 2.87
CA VAL A 141 18.95 -10.63 4.24
C VAL A 141 18.14 -11.54 5.16
N PRO A 142 18.73 -12.60 5.74
CA PRO A 142 17.99 -13.59 6.49
C PRO A 142 18.02 -13.11 7.93
N SER A 143 17.08 -12.27 8.32
CA SER A 143 16.74 -12.15 9.73
C SER A 143 15.44 -12.92 9.95
N LEU A 144 15.42 -13.76 10.99
CA LEU A 144 14.23 -14.53 11.42
C LEU A 144 12.97 -13.65 11.54
N ASN A 145 13.18 -12.36 11.82
CA ASN A 145 12.12 -11.37 11.99
C ASN A 145 11.47 -10.98 10.66
N VAL A 146 12.21 -10.98 9.54
CA VAL A 146 11.65 -10.73 8.20
C VAL A 146 10.74 -11.88 7.77
N GLU A 147 11.18 -13.13 7.94
CA GLU A 147 10.37 -14.29 7.56
C GLU A 147 9.08 -14.37 8.38
N ALA A 148 9.17 -14.16 9.69
CA ALA A 148 8.01 -14.13 10.57
C ALA A 148 7.04 -12.99 10.19
N ALA A 149 7.54 -11.79 9.94
CA ALA A 149 6.72 -10.65 9.53
C ALA A 149 6.02 -10.90 8.18
N VAL A 150 6.73 -11.46 7.20
CA VAL A 150 6.17 -11.85 5.91
C VAL A 150 5.10 -12.92 6.05
N HIS A 151 5.37 -13.94 6.86
CA HIS A 151 4.41 -15.01 7.11
C HIS A 151 3.11 -14.47 7.70
N ASN A 152 3.23 -13.57 8.69
CA ASN A 152 2.12 -13.05 9.48
C ASN A 152 1.37 -11.88 8.82
N SER A 153 1.93 -11.25 7.78
CA SER A 153 1.32 -10.10 7.10
C SER A 153 0.57 -10.53 5.82
N TRP A 154 -0.69 -10.13 5.70
CA TRP A 154 -1.52 -10.34 4.52
C TRP A 154 -1.34 -9.25 3.48
N VAL A 155 -0.97 -8.06 3.90
CA VAL A 155 -0.94 -6.84 3.10
C VAL A 155 0.29 -6.06 3.52
N MET A 156 1.11 -5.66 2.55
CA MET A 156 2.18 -4.69 2.79
C MET A 156 1.68 -3.29 2.47
N LEU A 157 2.08 -2.30 3.28
CA LEU A 157 1.98 -0.90 2.86
C LEU A 157 3.24 -0.56 2.07
N LEU A 158 3.10 -0.44 0.75
CA LEU A 158 4.21 -0.13 -0.15
C LEU A 158 4.27 1.37 -0.41
N ALA A 159 5.37 2.00 0.00
CA ALA A 159 5.72 3.37 -0.32
C ALA A 159 6.68 3.42 -1.52
N THR A 160 6.41 4.33 -2.43
CA THR A 160 7.17 4.59 -3.66
C THR A 160 7.30 6.09 -3.89
N ARG A 161 8.28 6.48 -4.70
CA ARG A 161 8.53 7.89 -5.02
C ARG A 161 8.25 8.17 -6.49
N SER A 162 7.51 9.24 -6.77
CA SER A 162 7.39 9.74 -8.13
C SER A 162 8.72 10.33 -8.63
N PRO A 163 8.92 10.52 -9.95
CA PRO A 163 10.12 11.18 -10.48
C PRO A 163 10.37 12.58 -9.89
N LYS A 164 9.31 13.29 -9.49
CA LYS A 164 9.39 14.63 -8.89
C LYS A 164 9.56 14.61 -7.37
N GLY A 165 9.94 13.48 -6.78
CA GLY A 165 10.11 13.32 -5.34
C GLY A 165 8.82 13.24 -4.52
N THR A 166 7.62 13.39 -5.11
CA THR A 166 6.36 13.23 -4.36
C THR A 166 6.19 11.80 -3.86
N PRO A 167 5.94 11.58 -2.55
CA PRO A 167 5.69 10.25 -2.00
C PRO A 167 4.31 9.71 -2.42
N PHE A 168 4.22 8.39 -2.50
CA PHE A 168 2.98 7.64 -2.71
C PHE A 168 3.03 6.35 -1.91
N ALA A 169 1.97 6.05 -1.17
CA ALA A 169 1.85 4.79 -0.43
C ALA A 169 0.49 4.14 -0.68
N VAL A 170 0.48 2.81 -0.77
CA VAL A 170 -0.73 2.02 -0.98
C VAL A 170 -0.59 0.63 -0.35
N PRO A 171 -1.64 0.09 0.28
CA PRO A 171 -1.66 -1.30 0.70
C PRO A 171 -1.79 -2.24 -0.50
N LEU A 172 -0.97 -3.29 -0.54
CA LEU A 172 -0.97 -4.32 -1.57
C LEU A 172 -0.88 -5.71 -0.95
N TRP A 173 -1.65 -6.66 -1.49
CA TRP A 173 -1.40 -8.07 -1.24
C TRP A 173 -0.06 -8.47 -1.83
N PHE A 174 0.62 -9.40 -1.17
CA PHE A 174 1.92 -9.86 -1.60
C PHE A 174 2.18 -11.32 -1.22
N VAL A 175 3.07 -11.96 -1.95
CA VAL A 175 3.62 -13.27 -1.58
C VAL A 175 5.13 -13.27 -1.69
N ALA A 176 5.80 -14.00 -0.81
CA ALA A 176 7.22 -14.27 -0.94
C ALA A 176 7.48 -15.55 -1.75
N HIS A 177 8.46 -15.49 -2.63
CA HIS A 177 8.96 -16.61 -3.43
C HIS A 177 10.43 -16.38 -3.79
N ARG A 178 11.30 -17.37 -3.45
CA ARG A 178 12.74 -17.32 -3.74
C ARG A 178 13.42 -16.01 -3.32
N GLY A 179 13.22 -15.60 -2.06
CA GLY A 179 13.83 -14.39 -1.50
C GLY A 179 13.27 -13.05 -2.01
N ARG A 180 12.34 -13.06 -2.97
CA ARG A 180 11.68 -11.86 -3.52
C ARG A 180 10.20 -11.82 -3.13
N TRP A 181 9.64 -10.63 -3.09
CA TRP A 181 8.21 -10.41 -2.83
C TRP A 181 7.50 -9.96 -4.10
N TYR A 182 6.28 -10.46 -4.30
CA TYR A 182 5.50 -10.24 -5.50
C TYR A 182 4.15 -9.65 -5.15
N ALA A 183 3.77 -8.56 -5.80
CA ALA A 183 2.47 -7.94 -5.66
C ALA A 183 1.85 -7.66 -7.03
N THR A 184 0.64 -8.16 -7.27
CA THR A 184 -0.10 -7.91 -8.51
C THR A 184 -0.81 -6.57 -8.46
N THR A 185 -0.79 -5.83 -9.55
CA THR A 185 -1.45 -4.53 -9.67
C THR A 185 -1.83 -4.26 -11.14
N SER A 186 -2.35 -3.07 -11.40
CA SER A 186 -2.62 -2.58 -12.75
C SER A 186 -1.36 -1.94 -13.34
N ALA A 187 -1.12 -2.17 -14.64
CA ALA A 187 -0.04 -1.54 -15.39
C ALA A 187 -0.14 0.00 -15.44
N SER A 188 -1.34 0.56 -15.25
CA SER A 188 -1.59 2.00 -15.17
C SER A 188 -1.54 2.54 -13.73
N SER A 189 -1.15 1.73 -12.74
CA SER A 189 -1.06 2.18 -11.35
C SER A 189 0.09 3.16 -11.11
N TRP A 190 -0.09 4.05 -10.13
CA TRP A 190 0.97 4.94 -9.66
C TRP A 190 2.18 4.17 -9.15
N THR A 191 1.98 3.00 -8.51
CA THR A 191 3.07 2.11 -8.08
C THR A 191 3.95 1.70 -9.25
N VAL A 192 3.37 1.19 -10.34
CA VAL A 192 4.13 0.77 -11.53
C VAL A 192 4.91 1.95 -12.11
N ARG A 193 4.24 3.10 -12.29
CA ARG A 193 4.89 4.32 -12.80
C ARG A 193 6.06 4.76 -11.93
N ASN A 194 5.88 4.78 -10.62
CA ASN A 194 6.89 5.23 -9.68
C ASN A 194 8.07 4.26 -9.64
N VAL A 195 7.81 2.96 -9.54
CA VAL A 195 8.87 1.93 -9.52
C VAL A 195 9.70 1.93 -10.81
N GLN A 196 9.06 2.14 -11.97
CA GLN A 196 9.77 2.24 -13.24
C GLN A 196 10.73 3.44 -13.30
N ALA A 197 10.37 4.55 -12.64
CA ALA A 197 11.20 5.75 -12.61
C ALA A 197 12.23 5.75 -11.47
N CYS A 198 11.87 5.16 -10.34
CA CYS A 198 12.66 5.13 -9.11
C CYS A 198 12.45 3.76 -8.45
N PRO A 199 13.41 2.82 -8.61
CA PRO A 199 13.29 1.47 -8.07
C PRO A 199 13.26 1.39 -6.54
N GLN A 200 13.72 2.42 -5.83
CA GLN A 200 13.75 2.43 -4.37
C GLN A 200 12.33 2.41 -3.79
N VAL A 201 12.10 1.50 -2.86
CA VAL A 201 10.83 1.33 -2.17
C VAL A 201 11.04 1.14 -0.68
N ALA A 202 10.03 1.53 0.09
CA ALA A 202 9.96 1.25 1.52
C ALA A 202 8.62 0.57 1.82
N MET A 203 8.62 -0.38 2.74
CA MET A 203 7.47 -1.21 3.06
C MET A 203 7.25 -1.27 4.55
N LEU A 204 5.99 -1.35 4.96
CA LEU A 204 5.61 -1.65 6.33
C LEU A 204 4.85 -2.98 6.37
N LEU A 205 5.30 -3.89 7.24
CA LEU A 205 4.66 -5.17 7.55
C LEU A 205 4.18 -5.18 9.01
N GLY A 206 3.15 -5.99 9.28
CA GLY A 206 2.53 -6.12 10.59
C GLY A 206 1.44 -5.09 10.89
N GLY A 207 0.76 -5.25 12.03
CA GLY A 207 -0.31 -4.37 12.51
C GLY A 207 -1.72 -4.67 12.05
N GLU A 208 -1.89 -5.72 11.26
CA GLU A 208 -3.21 -6.17 10.82
C GLU A 208 -3.97 -6.78 12.00
N GLY A 209 -5.29 -6.59 12.04
CA GLY A 209 -6.16 -7.14 13.08
C GLY A 209 -5.93 -6.58 14.49
N GLY A 210 -5.28 -5.42 14.63
CA GLY A 210 -5.05 -4.75 15.92
C GLY A 210 -4.00 -5.42 16.81
N SER A 211 -3.24 -6.39 16.29
CA SER A 211 -2.17 -7.08 17.02
C SER A 211 -0.98 -6.15 17.33
N ARG A 212 -0.18 -6.56 18.34
CA ARG A 212 0.94 -5.86 19.02
C ARG A 212 1.71 -4.87 18.16
N SER A 213 2.21 -3.82 18.81
CA SER A 213 2.87 -2.63 18.28
C SER A 213 4.09 -2.87 17.38
N ASP A 214 4.58 -4.11 17.26
CA ASP A 214 5.76 -4.42 16.47
C ASP A 214 5.42 -4.35 14.98
N ARG A 215 6.21 -3.57 14.27
CA ARG A 215 6.11 -3.31 12.84
C ARG A 215 7.48 -3.54 12.25
N LEU A 216 7.51 -4.11 11.06
CA LEU A 216 8.76 -4.25 10.34
C LEU A 216 8.78 -3.24 9.20
N VAL A 217 9.69 -2.27 9.29
CA VAL A 217 10.00 -1.36 8.19
C VAL A 217 11.07 -2.01 7.35
N VAL A 218 10.81 -2.16 6.05
CA VAL A 218 11.72 -2.83 5.13
C VAL A 218 12.03 -1.89 3.97
N ARG A 219 13.32 -1.67 3.73
CA ARG A 219 13.82 -0.95 2.56
C ARG A 219 14.22 -1.97 1.50
N GLY A 220 14.06 -1.58 0.24
CA GLY A 220 14.52 -2.42 -0.86
C GLY A 220 14.36 -1.78 -2.21
N ARG A 221 14.49 -2.61 -3.23
CA ARG A 221 14.33 -2.22 -4.63
C ARG A 221 13.23 -3.02 -5.29
N ALA A 222 12.55 -2.39 -6.23
CA ALA A 222 11.44 -2.98 -6.93
C ALA A 222 11.62 -2.87 -8.45
N THR A 223 11.02 -3.81 -9.17
CA THR A 223 10.87 -3.76 -10.63
C THR A 223 9.43 -4.05 -10.98
N ALA A 224 8.86 -3.28 -11.90
CA ALA A 224 7.50 -3.49 -12.38
C ALA A 224 7.54 -4.24 -13.72
N VAL A 225 6.83 -5.36 -13.78
CA VAL A 225 6.72 -6.23 -14.96
C VAL A 225 5.28 -6.21 -15.45
N ARG A 226 5.08 -6.05 -16.77
CA ARG A 226 3.76 -6.13 -17.39
C ARG A 226 3.39 -7.60 -17.63
N GLY A 227 2.11 -7.92 -17.47
CA GLY A 227 1.60 -9.27 -17.61
C GLY A 227 1.29 -9.93 -16.28
N VAL A 228 1.30 -11.26 -16.28
CA VAL A 228 0.96 -12.09 -15.12
C VAL A 228 2.23 -12.61 -14.44
N PRO A 229 2.24 -12.77 -13.11
CA PRO A 229 3.35 -13.38 -12.39
C PRO A 229 3.65 -14.81 -12.86
N PRO A 230 4.84 -15.35 -12.53
CA PRO A 230 5.16 -16.76 -12.76
C PRO A 230 4.12 -17.71 -12.15
N PRO A 231 3.89 -18.91 -12.73
CA PRO A 231 2.88 -19.85 -12.25
C PRO A 231 3.03 -20.22 -10.76
N ALA A 232 4.27 -20.39 -10.27
CA ALA A 232 4.53 -20.67 -8.86
C ALA A 232 4.08 -19.53 -7.92
N VAL A 233 4.21 -18.28 -8.38
CA VAL A 233 3.74 -17.09 -7.64
C VAL A 233 2.22 -17.02 -7.68
N LEU A 234 1.60 -17.28 -8.84
CA LEU A 234 0.15 -17.35 -8.97
C LEU A 234 -0.47 -18.43 -8.07
N ALA A 235 0.13 -19.63 -8.01
CA ALA A 235 -0.30 -20.69 -7.11
C ALA A 235 -0.23 -20.28 -5.64
N ARG A 236 0.83 -19.55 -5.24
CA ARG A 236 0.96 -18.99 -3.88
C ARG A 236 -0.10 -17.94 -3.60
N ILE A 237 -0.41 -17.05 -4.54
CA ILE A 237 -1.48 -16.06 -4.41
C ILE A 237 -2.83 -16.76 -4.28
N ALA A 238 -3.12 -17.73 -5.15
CA ALA A 238 -4.34 -18.53 -5.12
C ALA A 238 -4.54 -19.19 -3.75
N TRP A 239 -3.51 -19.88 -3.26
CA TRP A 239 -3.52 -20.49 -1.94
C TRP A 239 -3.73 -19.46 -0.83
N ARG A 240 -2.92 -18.40 -0.79
CA ARG A 240 -2.89 -17.43 0.31
C ARG A 240 -4.19 -16.64 0.45
N TYR A 241 -4.82 -16.24 -0.66
CA TYR A 241 -5.92 -15.26 -0.63
C TYR A 241 -7.29 -15.78 -1.07
N TYR A 242 -7.36 -16.99 -1.62
CA TYR A 242 -8.60 -17.53 -2.19
C TYR A 242 -8.95 -18.92 -1.68
N LEU A 243 -7.98 -19.84 -1.62
CA LEU A 243 -8.24 -21.25 -1.30
C LEU A 243 -8.21 -21.59 0.20
N GLN A 244 -7.65 -20.72 1.05
CA GLN A 244 -7.74 -20.91 2.51
C GLN A 244 -9.21 -20.87 2.97
N PRO A 245 -9.66 -21.79 3.86
CA PRO A 245 -11.06 -21.88 4.27
C PRO A 245 -11.70 -20.55 4.70
N ARG A 246 -10.98 -19.77 5.52
CA ARG A 246 -11.45 -18.45 5.99
C ARG A 246 -11.70 -17.44 4.88
N PHE A 247 -11.02 -17.56 3.75
CA PHE A 247 -11.16 -16.65 2.60
C PHE A 247 -12.07 -17.22 1.52
N ALA A 248 -12.14 -18.55 1.40
CA ALA A 248 -13.16 -19.21 0.57
C ALA A 248 -14.58 -18.80 1.00
N VAL A 249 -14.84 -18.73 2.32
CA VAL A 249 -16.13 -18.24 2.84
C VAL A 249 -16.40 -16.79 2.43
N VAL A 250 -15.37 -15.93 2.43
CA VAL A 250 -15.49 -14.53 1.98
C VAL A 250 -15.76 -14.45 0.49
N GLU A 251 -15.10 -15.28 -0.31
CA GLU A 251 -15.35 -15.38 -1.74
C GLU A 251 -16.80 -15.81 -2.04
N VAL A 252 -17.31 -16.80 -1.30
CA VAL A 252 -18.71 -17.24 -1.38
C VAL A 252 -19.69 -16.13 -0.98
N SER A 253 -19.43 -15.42 0.13
CA SER A 253 -20.30 -14.34 0.58
C SER A 253 -20.37 -13.16 -0.41
N HIS A 254 -19.36 -13.03 -1.29
CA HIS A 254 -19.27 -11.97 -2.30
C HIS A 254 -19.44 -12.48 -3.75
N LEU A 255 -19.99 -13.68 -3.97
CA LEU A 255 -20.18 -14.25 -5.32
C LEU A 255 -20.88 -13.28 -6.29
N ARG A 256 -21.86 -12.51 -5.79
CA ARG A 256 -22.61 -11.51 -6.58
C ARG A 256 -21.73 -10.38 -7.11
N LEU A 257 -20.57 -10.11 -6.51
CA LEU A 257 -19.62 -9.10 -6.95
C LEU A 257 -18.59 -9.62 -7.97
N TRP A 258 -18.50 -10.93 -8.19
CA TRP A 258 -17.52 -11.51 -9.10
C TRP A 258 -17.61 -10.97 -10.54
N PRO A 259 -18.79 -10.81 -11.15
CA PRO A 259 -18.89 -10.20 -12.48
C PRO A 259 -18.34 -8.77 -12.50
N ARG A 260 -18.51 -8.01 -11.41
CA ARG A 260 -17.94 -6.65 -11.27
C ARG A 260 -16.43 -6.71 -11.11
N ARG A 261 -15.89 -7.65 -10.32
CA ARG A 261 -14.45 -7.89 -10.19
C ARG A 261 -13.79 -8.22 -11.54
N MET A 262 -14.40 -9.11 -12.32
CA MET A 262 -13.89 -9.47 -13.65
C MET A 262 -13.93 -8.27 -14.60
N ARG A 263 -15.02 -7.49 -14.60
CA ARG A 263 -15.09 -6.24 -15.37
C ARG A 263 -14.03 -5.24 -14.91
N TYR A 264 -13.83 -5.08 -13.59
CA TYR A 264 -12.82 -4.20 -13.01
C TYR A 264 -11.40 -4.56 -13.50
N TYR A 265 -11.04 -5.85 -13.48
CA TYR A 265 -9.74 -6.31 -13.98
C TYR A 265 -9.55 -6.06 -15.48
N ARG A 266 -10.60 -6.14 -16.28
CA ARG A 266 -10.53 -5.87 -17.73
C ARG A 266 -10.31 -4.39 -18.07
N GLN A 267 -10.43 -3.47 -17.10
CA GLN A 267 -10.23 -2.03 -17.35
C GLN A 267 -8.76 -1.63 -17.48
N SER A 268 -7.81 -2.51 -17.14
CA SER A 268 -6.38 -2.23 -17.26
C SER A 268 -5.59 -3.50 -17.53
N SER A 269 -4.47 -3.37 -18.23
CA SER A 269 -3.54 -4.49 -18.39
C SER A 269 -2.96 -4.92 -17.03
N PRO A 270 -2.79 -6.23 -16.79
CA PRO A 270 -2.17 -6.71 -15.57
C PRO A 270 -0.69 -6.33 -15.52
N ALA A 271 -0.20 -6.10 -14.32
CA ALA A 271 1.21 -5.97 -14.02
C ALA A 271 1.49 -6.58 -12.64
N TYR A 272 2.75 -6.78 -12.33
CA TYR A 272 3.18 -7.12 -10.99
C TYR A 272 4.48 -6.41 -10.66
N VAL A 273 4.71 -6.20 -9.37
CA VAL A 273 5.94 -5.64 -8.83
C VAL A 273 6.71 -6.78 -8.17
N VAL A 274 7.98 -6.90 -8.53
CA VAL A 274 8.95 -7.79 -7.87
C VAL A 274 9.79 -6.93 -6.96
N ILE A 275 9.90 -7.30 -5.69
CA ILE A 275 10.60 -6.53 -4.67
C ILE A 275 11.70 -7.39 -4.06
N THR A 276 12.89 -6.83 -4.01
CA THR A 276 14.06 -7.38 -3.33
C THR A 276 14.26 -6.59 -2.04
N PRO A 277 14.00 -7.18 -0.86
CA PRO A 277 14.29 -6.53 0.42
C PRO A 277 15.80 -6.44 0.65
N GLU A 278 16.27 -5.31 1.16
CA GLU A 278 17.70 -5.01 1.35
C GLU A 278 18.05 -4.69 2.81
N ALA A 279 17.11 -4.12 3.56
CA ALA A 279 17.30 -3.86 4.98
C ALA A 279 15.96 -3.90 5.70
N ALA A 280 15.97 -4.37 6.94
CA ALA A 280 14.78 -4.43 7.77
C ALA A 280 15.09 -3.86 9.16
N THR A 281 14.13 -3.11 9.70
CA THR A 281 14.23 -2.47 11.01
C THR A 281 12.92 -2.69 11.74
N GLU A 282 13.01 -3.21 12.96
CA GLU A 282 11.87 -3.28 13.84
C GLU A 282 11.53 -1.89 14.36
N CYS A 283 10.26 -1.56 14.32
CA CYS A 283 9.73 -0.29 14.78
C CYS A 283 8.49 -0.56 15.62
N ARG A 284 8.32 0.20 16.70
CA ARG A 284 7.08 0.19 17.46
C ARG A 284 6.18 1.33 17.02
N VAL A 285 4.88 1.09 17.05
CA VAL A 285 3.89 2.18 16.93
C VAL A 285 4.04 3.11 18.16
N PRO A 286 4.06 4.44 17.97
CA PRO A 286 4.14 5.44 19.05
C PRO A 286 2.89 5.56 19.92
#